data_AF-A0A1I4CUD3-F1
#
_entry.id   AF-A0A1I4CUD3-F1
#
_cell.length_a   1.000
_cell.length_b   1.000
_cell.length_c   1.000
_cell.angle_alpha   90.00
_cell.angle_beta   90.00
_cell.angle_gamma   90.00
#
_symmetry.space_group_name_H-M   'P 1'
#
loop_
_entity.id
_entity.type
_entity.pdbx_description
1 polymer ?
#
loop_
_entity_poly.entity_id
_entity_poly.type
_entity_poly.pdbx_seq_one_letter_code
_entity_poly.pdbx_strand_id
1 'polypeptide(L)'
;MSQDKAAIFDQLTLIFQDTFIENSCIFSIDTTRDDVEEWDSLSHIRLLTAIEAGFGIQFDLDEIGSMTDVATIVDLLHEKIK
;
A
#
# COMPACT_ATOMS: atom_id res chain seq x y z
N MET A 1 -7.70 18.37 3.62
CA MET A 1 -7.12 17.01 3.56
C MET A 1 -6.38 16.81 4.86
N SER A 2 -6.78 15.84 5.68
CA SER A 2 -6.22 15.59 7.01
C SER A 2 -4.74 15.25 6.91
N GLN A 3 -3.93 15.77 7.82
CA GLN A 3 -2.46 15.67 7.81
C GLN A 3 -1.96 14.21 7.88
N ASP A 4 -2.79 13.30 8.38
CA ASP A 4 -2.49 11.89 8.63
C ASP A 4 -2.40 11.06 7.35
N LYS A 5 -3.33 11.26 6.40
CA LYS A 5 -3.33 10.53 5.12
C LYS A 5 -2.12 10.85 4.25
N ALA A 6 -1.63 12.09 4.30
CA ALA A 6 -0.44 12.50 3.56
C ALA A 6 0.82 11.79 4.07
N ALA A 7 0.97 11.66 5.40
CA ALA A 7 2.08 10.92 5.99
C ALA A 7 2.01 9.41 5.69
N ILE A 8 0.81 8.83 5.77
CA ILE A 8 0.58 7.44 5.38
C ILE A 8 0.96 7.21 3.92
N PHE A 9 0.52 8.08 3.01
CA PHE A 9 0.83 7.97 1.59
C PHE A 9 2.32 8.09 1.29
N ASP A 10 3.04 9.01 1.94
CA ASP A 10 4.48 9.17 1.78
C ASP A 10 5.23 7.90 2.21
N GLN A 11 4.91 7.37 3.39
CA GLN A 11 5.54 6.16 3.90
C GLN A 11 5.15 4.92 3.06
N LEU A 12 3.90 4.84 2.60
CA LEU A 12 3.44 3.80 1.68
C LEU A 12 4.22 3.85 0.37
N THR A 13 4.43 5.04 -0.18
CA THR A 13 5.21 5.25 -1.42
C THR A 13 6.63 4.71 -1.27
N LEU A 14 7.28 4.90 -0.12
CA LEU A 14 8.61 4.34 0.16
C LEU A 14 8.60 2.80 0.16
N ILE A 15 7.57 2.20 0.77
CA ILE A 15 7.41 0.74 0.82
C ILE A 15 7.15 0.17 -0.58
N PHE A 16 6.36 0.87 -1.38
CA PHE A 16 6.15 0.53 -2.79
C PHE A 16 7.46 0.59 -3.57
N GLN A 17 8.27 1.64 -3.42
CA GLN A 17 9.57 1.75 -4.11
C GLN A 17 10.56 0.65 -3.67
N ASP A 18 10.53 0.22 -2.41
CA ASP A 18 11.36 -0.90 -1.93
C ASP A 18 10.88 -2.25 -2.48
N THR A 19 9.56 -2.42 -2.64
CA THR A 19 8.95 -3.65 -3.14
C THR A 19 9.04 -3.76 -4.66
N PHE A 20 8.81 -2.65 -5.37
CA PHE A 20 8.73 -2.52 -6.82
C PHE A 20 9.89 -1.65 -7.32
N ILE A 21 11.07 -2.27 -7.41
CA ILE A 21 12.34 -1.58 -7.72
C ILE A 21 12.44 -1.21 -9.21
N GLU A 22 11.74 -1.94 -10.09
CA GLU A 22 11.84 -1.74 -11.55
C GLU A 22 10.93 -0.62 -12.08
N ASN A 23 9.88 -0.27 -11.32
CA ASN A 23 8.96 0.79 -11.71
C ASN A 23 9.45 2.17 -11.22
N SER A 24 10.14 2.90 -12.12
CA SER A 24 10.27 4.37 -12.01
C SER A 24 8.93 5.11 -12.22
N CYS A 25 7.80 4.39 -12.19
CA CYS A 25 6.48 4.93 -12.41
C CYS A 25 6.04 5.73 -11.18
N ILE A 26 5.37 6.85 -11.43
CA ILE A 26 4.88 7.73 -10.36
C ILE A 26 3.66 7.05 -9.75
N PHE A 27 3.85 6.34 -8.63
CA PHE A 27 2.74 5.79 -7.86
C PHE A 27 1.81 6.93 -7.40
N SER A 28 0.53 6.79 -7.70
CA SER A 28 -0.51 7.73 -7.31
C SER A 28 -1.55 7.00 -6.46
N ILE A 29 -2.40 7.76 -5.78
CA ILE A 29 -3.50 7.20 -4.99
C ILE A 29 -4.47 6.36 -5.84
N ASP A 30 -4.53 6.66 -7.15
CA ASP A 30 -5.38 5.96 -8.13
C ASP A 30 -4.69 4.71 -8.72
N THR A 31 -3.41 4.46 -8.40
CA THR A 31 -2.68 3.30 -8.94
C THR A 31 -3.33 2.02 -8.44
N THR A 32 -3.70 1.16 -9.37
CA THR A 32 -4.34 -0.14 -9.12
C THR A 32 -3.36 -1.29 -9.36
N ARG A 33 -3.72 -2.49 -8.89
CA ARG A 33 -2.97 -3.71 -9.20
C ARG A 33 -2.88 -3.96 -10.72
N ASP A 34 -3.89 -3.55 -11.49
CA ASP A 34 -3.93 -3.76 -12.95
C ASP A 34 -2.97 -2.82 -13.69
N ASP A 35 -2.71 -1.63 -13.15
CA ASP A 35 -1.75 -0.66 -13.71
C ASP A 35 -0.29 -1.08 -13.51
N VAL A 36 0.00 -1.95 -12.54
CA VAL A 36 1.36 -2.33 -12.14
C VAL A 36 1.58 -3.79 -12.49
N GLU A 37 2.24 -4.05 -13.62
CA GLU A 37 2.53 -5.42 -14.08
C GLU A 37 3.32 -6.26 -13.05
N GLU A 38 4.19 -5.63 -12.25
CA GLU A 38 4.93 -6.33 -11.18
C GLU A 38 4.07 -6.68 -9.95
N TRP A 39 2.84 -6.15 -9.87
CA TRP A 39 1.92 -6.33 -8.75
C TRP A 39 1.14 -7.65 -8.86
N ASP A 40 1.88 -8.75 -8.81
CA ASP A 40 1.33 -10.09 -8.68
C ASP A 40 0.95 -10.46 -7.24
N SER A 41 0.39 -11.66 -7.05
CA SER A 41 0.08 -12.23 -5.74
C SER A 41 1.27 -12.24 -4.78
N LEU A 42 2.48 -12.54 -5.26
CA LEU A 42 3.68 -12.58 -4.40
C LEU A 42 4.11 -11.18 -3.96
N SER A 43 4.19 -10.23 -4.89
CA SER A 43 4.53 -8.84 -4.61
C SER A 43 3.49 -8.20 -3.70
N HIS A 44 2.21 -8.56 -3.85
CA HIS A 44 1.15 -8.12 -2.95
C HIS A 44 1.38 -8.60 -1.51
N ILE A 45 1.70 -9.87 -1.28
CA ILE A 45 2.00 -10.37 0.07
C ILE A 45 3.23 -9.69 0.66
N ARG A 46 4.29 -9.49 -0.14
CA ARG A 46 5.50 -8.78 0.31
C ARG A 46 5.20 -7.34 0.70
N LEU A 47 4.42 -6.64 -0.14
CA LEU A 47 3.97 -5.28 0.12
C LEU A 47 3.20 -5.20 1.43
N LEU A 48 2.21 -6.08 1.62
CA LEU A 48 1.42 -6.14 2.86
C LEU A 48 2.32 -6.34 4.08
N THR A 49 3.25 -7.29 4.01
CA THR A 49 4.20 -7.56 5.10
C THR A 49 5.05 -6.33 5.43
N ALA A 50 5.49 -5.58 4.42
CA ALA A 50 6.29 -4.37 4.60
C ALA A 50 5.46 -3.21 5.18
N ILE A 51 4.19 -3.09 4.78
CA ILE A 51 3.22 -2.15 5.36
C ILE A 51 2.97 -2.49 6.83
N GLU A 52 2.64 -3.74 7.14
CA GLU A 52 2.46 -4.22 8.51
C GLU A 52 3.67 -3.91 9.39
N ALA A 53 4.88 -4.19 8.90
CA ALA A 53 6.11 -3.91 9.61
C ALA A 53 6.40 -2.40 9.75
N GLY A 54 6.14 -1.61 8.71
CA GLY A 54 6.42 -0.17 8.70
C GLY A 54 5.45 0.66 9.55
N PHE A 55 4.20 0.24 9.62
CA PHE A 55 3.16 0.92 10.42
C PHE A 55 2.89 0.23 11.77
N GLY A 56 3.42 -0.98 11.98
CA GLY A 56 3.21 -1.75 13.20
C GLY A 56 1.79 -2.26 13.35
N ILE A 57 1.12 -2.57 12.24
CA ILE A 57 -0.27 -3.06 12.21
C ILE A 57 -0.33 -4.47 11.62
N GLN A 58 -1.49 -5.12 11.72
CA GLN A 58 -1.79 -6.37 11.01
C GLN A 58 -3.09 -6.27 10.23
N PHE A 59 -3.10 -6.85 9.04
CA PHE A 59 -4.27 -6.97 8.19
C PHE A 59 -4.87 -8.36 8.24
N ASP A 60 -6.20 -8.42 8.25
CA ASP A 60 -6.93 -9.67 8.12
C ASP A 60 -7.01 -10.13 6.66
N LEU A 61 -7.26 -11.42 6.45
CA LEU A 61 -7.40 -12.01 5.10
C LEU A 61 -8.47 -11.30 4.25
N ASP A 62 -9.54 -10.81 4.89
CA ASP A 62 -10.63 -10.08 4.23
C ASP A 62 -10.18 -8.69 3.75
N GLU A 63 -9.37 -7.99 4.56
CA GLU A 63 -8.78 -6.70 4.21
C GLU A 63 -7.77 -6.85 3.08
N ILE A 64 -6.91 -7.87 3.18
CA ILE A 64 -5.94 -8.24 2.15
C ILE A 64 -6.64 -8.50 0.81
N GLY A 65 -7.74 -9.26 0.82
CA GLY A 65 -8.54 -9.53 -0.38
C GLY A 65 -9.18 -8.28 -0.98
N SER A 66 -9.48 -7.29 -0.14
CA SER A 66 -10.10 -6.02 -0.55
C SER A 66 -9.10 -4.98 -1.06
N MET A 67 -7.79 -5.16 -0.81
CA MET A 67 -6.75 -4.25 -1.28
C MET A 67 -6.43 -4.45 -2.76
N THR A 68 -7.16 -3.73 -3.61
CA THR A 68 -6.98 -3.71 -5.07
C THR A 68 -6.21 -2.50 -5.59
N ASP A 69 -6.12 -1.46 -4.78
CA ASP A 69 -5.61 -0.14 -5.17
C ASP A 69 -5.02 0.60 -3.98
N VAL A 70 -4.15 1.57 -4.27
CA VAL A 70 -3.44 2.36 -3.26
C VAL A 70 -4.41 3.18 -2.39
N ALA A 71 -5.50 3.70 -2.97
CA ALA A 71 -6.52 4.44 -2.24
C ALA A 71 -7.12 3.62 -1.09
N THR A 72 -7.53 2.38 -1.37
CA THR A 72 -8.10 1.46 -0.38
C THR A 72 -7.10 1.16 0.74
N ILE A 73 -5.83 0.93 0.40
CA ILE A 73 -4.78 0.69 1.39
C ILE A 73 -4.60 1.89 2.33
N VAL A 74 -4.55 3.10 1.79
CA VAL A 74 -4.40 4.33 2.59
C VAL A 74 -5.61 4.54 3.50
N ASP A 75 -6.82 4.24 3.03
CA ASP A 75 -8.03 4.39 3.84
C ASP A 75 -8.05 3.39 5.01
N LEU A 76 -7.75 2.12 4.74
CA LEU A 76 -7.64 1.07 5.76
C LEU A 76 -6.55 1.40 6.80
N LEU A 77 -5.38 1.85 6.35
CA LEU A 77 -4.30 2.30 7.23
C LEU A 77 -4.75 3.46 8.11
N HIS A 78 -5.41 4.44 7.51
CA HIS A 78 -5.91 5.60 8.24
C HIS A 78 -6.97 5.21 9.28
N GLU A 79 -7.84 4.23 8.99
CA GLU A 79 -8.77 3.69 9.99
C GLU A 79 -8.09 2.91 11.12
N LYS A 80 -7.01 2.17 10.80
CA LYS A 80 -6.26 1.36 11.79
C LYS A 80 -5.39 2.20 12.73
N ILE A 81 -4.85 3.31 12.24
CA ILE A 81 -3.90 4.17 12.98
C ILE A 81 -4.63 5.26 13.79
N LYS A 82 -5.88 5.55 13.45
CA LYS A 82 -6.73 6.53 14.15
C LYS A 82 -7.20 6.05 15.52
#